data_AF-A0AAW5EFE4-F1
#
_entry.id   AF-A0AAW5EFE4-F1
#
_cell.length_a   1.000
_cell.length_b   1.000
_cell.length_c   1.000
_cell.angle_alpha   90.00
_cell.angle_beta   90.00
_cell.angle_gamma   90.00
#
_symmetry.space_group_name_H-M   'P 1'
#
loop_
_entity.id
_entity.type
_entity.pdbx_description
1 polymer ?
#
loop_
_entity_poly.entity_id
_entity_poly.type
_entity_poly.pdbx_seq_one_letter_code
_entity_poly.pdbx_strand_id
1 'polypeptide(L)' 'MKIAFSRINNTNYPFKLNLENVVFEGNLVKVNPKLVKINATMQGFVYRPCDSCGEELELEIKENLDLFAS' A
#
# COMPACT_ATOMS: atom_id res chain seq x y z
N MET A 1 -25.67 5.80 -0.06
CA MET A 1 -24.30 5.59 0.48
C MET A 1 -23.61 6.95 0.59
N LYS A 2 -23.21 7.36 1.79
CA LYS A 2 -22.37 8.56 1.99
C LYS A 2 -20.91 8.10 1.96
N ILE A 3 -20.31 8.06 0.76
CA ILE A 3 -18.88 7.82 0.63
C ILE A 3 -18.20 9.16 0.97
N ALA A 4 -17.42 9.17 2.04
CA ALA A 4 -16.66 10.35 2.43
C ALA A 4 -15.46 10.49 1.49
N PHE A 5 -15.46 11.54 0.66
CA PHE A 5 -14.31 11.87 -0.17
C PHE A 5 -13.39 12.80 0.61
N SER A 6 -12.22 12.30 1.00
CA SER A 6 -11.15 13.13 1.55
C SER A 6 -10.32 13.71 0.41
N ARG A 7 -10.18 15.04 0.36
CA ARG A 7 -9.32 15.71 -0.62
C ARG A 7 -7.86 15.54 -0.19
N ILE A 8 -7.02 15.02 -1.08
CA ILE A 8 -5.57 14.97 -0.90
C ILE A 8 -5.00 16.35 -1.27
N ASN A 9 -4.25 16.94 -0.35
CA ASN A 9 -3.61 18.25 -0.51
C ASN A 9 -2.09 18.08 -0.66
N ASN A 10 -1.36 19.19 -0.69
CA ASN A 10 0.11 19.19 -0.70
C ASN A 10 0.72 18.87 0.68
N THR A 11 -0.12 18.65 1.69
CA THR A 11 0.29 18.21 3.03
C THR A 11 0.26 16.70 3.13
N ASN A 12 1.15 16.10 3.93
CA ASN A 12 1.15 14.67 4.18
C ASN A 12 -0.23 14.22 4.68
N TYR A 13 -0.88 13.37 3.89
CA TYR A 13 -2.10 12.69 4.28
C TYR A 13 -1.74 11.26 4.69
N PRO A 14 -1.69 10.96 6.00
CA PRO A 14 -1.39 9.62 6.46
C PRO A 14 -2.54 8.67 6.11
N PHE A 15 -2.20 7.48 5.65
CA PHE A 15 -3.15 6.41 5.41
C PHE A 15 -2.62 5.10 5.99
N LYS A 16 -3.55 4.20 6.30
CA LYS A 16 -3.27 2.84 6.70
C LYS A 16 -4.35 1.94 6.13
N LEU A 17 -3.93 0.93 5.39
CA LEU A 17 -4.78 -0.10 4.81
C LEU A 17 -4.31 -1.44 5.35
N ASN A 18 -5.23 -2.18 5.97
CA ASN A 18 -4.98 -3.55 6.38
C ASN A 18 -5.58 -4.45 5.30
N LEU A 19 -4.72 -5.12 4.55
CA LEU A 19 -5.05 -6.04 3.46
C LEU A 19 -4.73 -7.46 3.94
N GLU A 20 -5.68 -8.06 4.67
CA GLU A 20 -5.53 -9.38 5.28
C GLU A 20 -4.26 -9.47 6.16
N ASN A 21 -3.21 -10.12 5.67
CA ASN A 21 -1.93 -10.33 6.34
C ASN A 21 -0.86 -9.27 5.97
N VAL A 22 -1.22 -8.26 5.19
CA VAL A 22 -0.34 -7.17 4.75
C VAL A 22 -0.87 -5.83 5.26
N VAL A 23 0.01 -5.07 5.92
CA VAL A 23 -0.23 -3.69 6.31
C VAL A 23 0.46 -2.79 5.30
N PHE A 24 -0.33 -1.91 4.68
CA PHE A 24 0.15 -0.86 3.80
C PHE A 24 -0.14 0.50 4.42
N GLU A 25 0.89 1.16 4.92
CA GLU A 25 0.76 2.44 5.60
C GLU A 25 1.80 3.43 5.10
N GLY A 26 1.44 4.71 5.12
CA GLY A 26 2.32 5.75 4.60
C GLY A 26 1.64 7.09 4.48
N ASN A 27 2.23 7.94 3.66
CA ASN A 27 1.75 9.28 3.41
C ASN A 27 1.52 9.53 1.92
N LEU A 28 0.38 10.14 1.62
CA LEU A 28 0.03 10.65 0.30
C LEU A 28 0.33 12.14 0.26
N VAL A 29 1.02 12.59 -0.79
CA VAL A 29 1.31 14.00 -1.04
C VAL A 29 0.93 14.32 -2.46
N LYS A 30 0.06 15.32 -2.64
CA LYS A 30 -0.27 15.81 -3.97
C LYS A 30 0.95 16.51 -4.58
N VAL A 31 1.35 16.06 -5.76
CA VAL A 31 2.39 16.72 -6.57
C VAL A 31 1.71 17.70 -7.51
N ASN A 32 0.76 17.21 -8.31
CA ASN A 32 0.00 17.99 -9.29
C ASN A 32 -1.50 17.65 -9.21
N PRO A 33 -2.41 18.41 -9.87
CA PRO A 33 -3.85 18.11 -9.89
C PRO A 33 -4.24 16.69 -10.32
N LYS A 34 -3.37 16.02 -11.09
CA LYS A 34 -3.55 14.66 -11.62
C LYS A 34 -2.44 13.69 -11.16
N LEU A 35 -1.70 14.03 -10.10
CA LEU A 35 -0.59 13.18 -9.65
C LEU A 35 -0.39 13.27 -8.14
N VAL A 36 -0.35 12.13 -7.49
CA VAL A 36 -0.08 11.96 -6.05
C VAL A 36 1.15 11.09 -5.89
N LYS A 37 2.09 11.53 -5.06
CA LYS A 37 3.21 10.71 -4.59
C LYS A 37 2.78 9.96 -3.33
N ILE A 38 3.07 8.67 -3.31
CA ILE A 38 2.83 7.76 -2.19
C ILE A 38 4.21 7.37 -1.65
N ASN A 39 4.50 7.74 -0.41
CA ASN A 39 5.68 7.26 0.31
C ASN A 39 5.16 6.36 1.42
N ALA A 40 5.36 5.05 1.29
CA ALA A 40 4.69 4.07 2.14
C ALA A 40 5.59 2.87 2.42
N THR A 41 5.27 2.15 3.48
CA THR A 41 5.89 0.88 3.81
C THR A 41 4.83 -0.21 3.74
N MET A 42 5.16 -1.30 3.05
CA MET A 42 4.33 -2.49 2.95
C MET A 42 5.00 -3.61 3.73
N GLN A 43 4.34 -4.09 4.77
CA GLN A 43 4.85 -5.14 5.65
C GLN A 43 3.81 -6.22 5.89
N GLY A 44 4.21 -7.48 5.88
CA GLY A 44 3.33 -8.60 6.12
C GLY A 44 3.82 -9.86 5.45
N PHE A 45 2.90 -10.74 5.10
CA PHE A 45 3.23 -11.97 4.39
C PHE A 45 2.09 -12.39 3.46
N VAL A 46 2.43 -13.20 2.45
CA VAL A 46 1.47 -13.83 1.55
C VAL A 46 1.76 -15.32 1.45
N TYR A 47 0.69 -16.12 1.43
CA TYR A 47 0.81 -17.55 1.16
C TYR A 47 0.84 -17.77 -0.35
N ARG A 48 1.86 -18.49 -0.80
CA ARG A 48 1.97 -18.92 -2.20
C ARG A 48 2.31 -20.41 -2.24
N PRO A 49 1.59 -21.22 -3.02
CA PRO A 49 1.99 -22.61 -3.21
C PRO A 49 3.33 -22.67 -3.95
N CYS A 50 4.22 -23.57 -3.51
CA CYS A 50 5.46 -23.83 -4.19
C CYS A 50 5.19 -24.40 -5.59
N ASP A 51 5.73 -23.75 -6.63
CA ASP A 51 5.55 -24.18 -8.02
C ASP A 51 6.16 -25.58 -8.29
N SER A 52 7.00 -26.11 -7.39
CA SER A 52 7.65 -27.42 -7.51
C SER A 52 6.99 -28.53 -6.68
N CYS A 53 6.66 -28.31 -5.40
CA CYS A 53 6.13 -29.35 -4.51
C CYS A 53 4.68 -29.13 -4.07
N GLY A 54 4.08 -27.98 -4.35
CA GLY A 54 2.70 -27.64 -3.98
C GLY A 54 2.49 -27.32 -2.50
N GLU A 55 3.55 -27.30 -1.68
CA GLU A 55 3.46 -26.88 -0.27
C GLU A 55 3.17 -25.38 -0.16
N GLU A 56 2.38 -24.98 0.84
CA GLU A 56 2.13 -23.57 1.13
C GLU A 56 3.40 -22.93 1.72
N LEU A 57 3.92 -21.91 1.02
CA LEU A 57 5.05 -21.12 1.47
C LEU A 57 4.55 -19.76 1.95
N GLU A 58 5.01 -19.36 3.13
CA GLU A 58 4.86 -18.00 3.61
C GLU A 58 5.98 -17.13 3.03
N LEU A 59 5.61 -16.11 2.26
CA LEU A 59 6.53 -15.13 1.70
C LEU A 59 6.38 -13.82 2.47
N GLU A 60 7.41 -13.49 3.26
CA GLU A 60 7.48 -12.20 3.95
C GLU A 60 7.67 -11.05 2.96
N ILE A 61 6.92 -9.98 3.19
CA ILE A 61 7.01 -8.71 2.46
C ILE A 61 7.44 -7.66 3.47
N LYS A 62 8.52 -6.95 3.18
CA LYS A 62 8.98 -5.81 3.97
C LYS A 62 9.68 -4.80 3.07
N GLU A 63 8.87 -4.01 2.39
CA GLU A 63 9.33 -3.12 1.34
C GLU A 63 8.97 -1.67 1.64
N ASN A 64 9.91 -0.75 1.35
CA ASN A 64 9.65 0.67 1.31
C ASN A 64 9.32 1.06 -0.13
N LEU A 65 8.16 1.68 -0.34
CA LEU A 65 7.61 1.97 -1.64
C LEU A 65 7.50 3.48 -1.85
N ASP A 66 8.10 3.95 -2.94
CA ASP A 66 7.92 5.29 -3.48
C ASP A 66 7.19 5.18 -4.83
N LEU A 67 5.89 5.45 -4.81
CA LEU A 67 5.01 5.28 -5.97
C LEU A 67 4.39 6.62 -6.39
N PHE A 68 4.00 6.70 -7.66
CA PHE A 68 3.19 7.79 -8.18
C PHE A 68 1.87 7.23 -8.73
N ALA A 69 0.76 7.83 -8.31
CA ALA A 69 -0.59 7.50 -8.78
C ALA A 69 -1.20 8.71 -9.48
N SER A 70 -1.79 8.51 -10.66
CA SER A 70 -2.41 9.56 -11.48
C SER A 70 -3.91 9.38 -11.65
#